data_AF-A0A6P0UZ97-F1
#
_entry.id   AF-A0A6P0UZ97-F1
#
_cell.length_a   1.000
_cell.length_b   1.000
_cell.length_c   1.000
_cell.angle_alpha   90.00
_cell.angle_beta   90.00
_cell.angle_gamma   90.00
#
_symmetry.space_group_name_H-M   'P 1'
#
loop_
_entity.id
_entity.type
_entity.pdbx_description
1 polymer ?
#
loop_
_entity_poly.entity_id
_entity_poly.type
_entity_poly.pdbx_seq_one_letter_code
_entity_poly.pdbx_strand_id
1 'polypeptide(L)'
;MLLPITRQKFEQLIPFIATASQYRYYWGKLPDLLKRLLISFSATVAVWLISLVLGQGFNGLRLLLWIVTGLYWLWSPVYWASVRNSQVRRYKYSGFWRGRVQDVFVTEELIGTEETVNQRGQLVIVENRERRFNIEIADETGFTTLLQAPLRRTHQGIAPGQVAEMLVMSNKSDLSQIAKTSDIYIPRLDRWVSDYPYLQRDVFVQVSQQLREKKKGSYSTRSNKG
;
A
#
# COMPACT_ATOMS: atom_id res chain seq x y z
N MET A 1 -5.22 5.90 -21.31
CA MET A 1 -6.09 4.74 -21.64
C MET A 1 -6.53 4.04 -20.37
N LEU A 2 -7.85 3.92 -20.19
CA LEU A 2 -8.50 3.24 -19.07
C LEU A 2 -9.25 1.99 -19.57
N LEU A 3 -9.01 0.84 -18.94
CA LEU A 3 -9.67 -0.41 -19.27
C LEU A 3 -10.40 -0.95 -18.03
N PRO A 4 -11.74 -1.06 -18.05
CA PRO A 4 -12.47 -1.60 -16.91
C PRO A 4 -12.05 -3.05 -16.64
N ILE A 5 -11.88 -3.39 -15.36
CA ILE A 5 -11.54 -4.75 -14.91
C ILE A 5 -12.77 -5.34 -14.20
N THR A 6 -13.00 -6.64 -14.40
CA THR A 6 -14.08 -7.37 -13.71
C THR A 6 -13.84 -7.45 -12.21
N ARG A 7 -14.93 -7.55 -11.44
CA ARG A 7 -14.85 -7.65 -9.98
C ARG A 7 -13.97 -8.82 -9.49
N GLN A 8 -14.05 -9.96 -10.15
CA GLN A 8 -13.22 -11.13 -9.81
C GLN A 8 -11.72 -10.85 -9.98
N LYS A 9 -11.34 -10.17 -11.07
CA LYS A 9 -9.95 -9.81 -11.33
C LYS A 9 -9.45 -8.75 -10.36
N PHE A 10 -10.30 -7.78 -10.00
CA PHE A 10 -10.00 -6.82 -8.94
C PHE A 10 -9.68 -7.50 -7.60
N GLU A 11 -10.46 -8.50 -7.22
CA GLU A 11 -10.25 -9.24 -5.97
C GLU A 11 -8.98 -10.11 -5.98
N GLN A 12 -8.52 -10.55 -7.16
CA GLN A 12 -7.20 -11.19 -7.33
C GLN A 12 -6.06 -10.17 -7.22
N LEU A 13 -6.27 -8.93 -7.66
CA LEU A 13 -5.26 -7.88 -7.63
C LEU A 13 -5.11 -7.24 -6.24
N ILE A 14 -6.21 -7.09 -5.50
CA ILE A 14 -6.21 -6.57 -4.13
C ILE A 14 -6.57 -7.72 -3.18
N PRO A 15 -5.58 -8.29 -2.47
CA PRO A 15 -5.80 -9.47 -1.64
C PRO A 15 -6.63 -9.13 -0.40
N PHE A 16 -7.45 -10.09 0.06
CA PHE A 16 -8.25 -9.93 1.27
C PHE A 16 -7.36 -9.93 2.52
N ILE A 17 -6.38 -10.84 2.55
CA ILE A 17 -5.40 -10.99 3.64
C ILE A 17 -4.11 -10.27 3.25
N ALA A 18 -3.35 -9.84 4.27
CA ALA A 18 -2.05 -9.23 4.10
C ALA A 18 -1.10 -10.06 3.22
N THR A 19 -0.45 -9.42 2.26
CA THR A 19 0.70 -10.00 1.55
C THR A 19 1.98 -9.83 2.36
N ALA A 20 3.05 -10.52 1.97
CA ALA A 20 4.38 -10.34 2.58
C ALA A 20 4.87 -8.88 2.52
N SER A 21 4.60 -8.15 1.43
CA SER A 21 4.98 -6.74 1.30
C SER A 21 4.16 -5.83 2.23
N GLN A 22 2.87 -6.12 2.40
CA GLN A 22 1.99 -5.40 3.33
C GLN A 22 2.34 -5.69 4.79
N TYR A 23 2.64 -6.95 5.10
CA TYR A 23 3.14 -7.34 6.41
C TYR A 23 4.43 -6.59 6.75
N ARG A 24 5.40 -6.56 5.83
CA ARG A 24 6.66 -5.81 6.01
C ARG A 24 6.43 -4.31 6.19
N TYR A 25 5.45 -3.73 5.49
CA TYR A 25 5.08 -2.33 5.68
C TYR A 25 4.60 -2.06 7.11
N TYR A 26 3.65 -2.85 7.61
CA TYR A 26 3.15 -2.69 8.97
C TYR A 26 4.13 -3.15 10.04
N TRP A 27 5.05 -4.07 9.73
CA TRP A 27 6.12 -4.47 10.63
C TRP A 27 7.00 -3.28 11.04
N GLY A 28 7.19 -2.31 10.14
CA GLY A 28 7.81 -1.03 10.48
C GLY A 28 9.26 -1.16 10.96
N LYS A 29 9.66 -0.24 11.83
CA LYS A 29 11.01 -0.17 12.42
C LYS A 29 11.04 -0.91 13.77
N LEU A 30 12.24 -1.12 14.32
CA LEU A 30 12.40 -1.73 15.66
C LEU A 30 11.58 -1.06 16.77
N PRO A 31 11.47 0.28 16.84
CA PRO A 31 10.60 0.93 17.83
C PRO A 31 9.12 0.52 17.71
N ASP A 32 8.62 0.28 16.50
CA ASP A 32 7.23 -0.16 16.28
C ASP A 32 7.01 -1.58 16.79
N LEU A 33 8.00 -2.47 16.59
CA LEU A 33 8.00 -3.80 17.17
C LEU A 33 8.00 -3.75 18.70
N LEU A 34 8.88 -2.92 19.30
CA LEU A 34 8.95 -2.76 20.75
C LEU A 34 7.62 -2.23 21.32
N LYS A 35 7.01 -1.21 20.68
CA LYS A 35 5.68 -0.71 21.07
C LYS A 35 4.64 -1.83 21.06
N ARG A 36 4.61 -2.66 20.02
CA ARG A 36 3.66 -3.78 19.95
C ARG A 36 3.93 -4.86 20.99
N LEU A 37 5.20 -5.16 21.28
CA LEU A 37 5.55 -6.10 22.35
C LEU A 37 5.14 -5.57 23.72
N LEU A 38 5.33 -4.26 23.99
CA LEU A 38 4.86 -3.62 25.21
C LEU A 38 3.33 -3.66 25.33
N ILE A 39 2.60 -3.37 24.25
CA ILE A 39 1.13 -3.50 24.22
C ILE A 39 0.72 -4.95 24.50
N SER A 40 1.37 -5.90 23.85
CA SER A 40 1.10 -7.34 24.00
C SER A 40 1.30 -7.77 25.46
N PHE A 41 2.44 -7.43 26.05
CA PHE A 41 2.75 -7.69 27.45
C PHE A 41 1.72 -7.03 28.39
N SER A 42 1.44 -5.74 28.20
CA SER A 42 0.51 -5.00 29.05
C SER A 42 -0.91 -5.56 28.97
N ALA A 43 -1.38 -5.92 27.77
CA ALA A 43 -2.68 -6.53 27.58
C ALA A 43 -2.78 -7.91 28.24
N THR A 44 -1.72 -8.72 28.16
CA THR A 44 -1.66 -10.01 28.84
C THR A 44 -1.67 -9.87 30.36
N VAL A 45 -0.92 -8.90 30.92
CA VAL A 45 -0.98 -8.57 32.36
C VAL A 45 -2.38 -8.13 32.76
N ALA A 46 -3.05 -7.30 31.94
CA ALA A 46 -4.43 -6.89 32.21
C ALA A 46 -5.40 -8.08 32.22
N VAL A 47 -5.31 -8.99 31.25
CA VAL A 47 -6.11 -10.23 31.22
C VAL A 47 -5.83 -11.10 32.45
N TRP A 48 -4.57 -11.18 32.89
CA TRP A 48 -4.21 -11.89 34.12
C TRP A 48 -4.87 -11.26 35.35
N LEU A 49 -4.79 -9.94 35.52
CA LEU A 49 -5.43 -9.23 36.64
C LEU A 49 -6.96 -9.43 36.64
N ILE A 50 -7.60 -9.30 35.47
CA ILE A 50 -9.03 -9.55 35.29
C ILE A 50 -9.39 -10.99 35.71
N SER A 51 -8.55 -11.96 35.36
CA SER A 51 -8.76 -13.37 35.74
C SER A 51 -8.72 -13.62 37.26
N LEU A 52 -7.98 -12.80 38.01
CA LEU A 52 -7.96 -12.88 39.49
C LEU A 52 -9.29 -12.41 40.09
N VAL A 53 -9.94 -11.42 39.48
CA VAL A 53 -11.21 -10.84 39.97
C VAL A 53 -12.40 -11.73 39.61
N LEU A 54 -12.45 -12.26 38.39
CA LEU A 54 -13.60 -13.03 37.87
C LEU A 54 -13.58 -14.53 38.23
N GLY A 55 -12.47 -15.04 38.78
CA GLY A 55 -12.38 -16.41 39.25
C GLY A 55 -12.69 -17.47 38.18
N GLN A 56 -13.41 -18.54 38.55
CA GLN A 56 -13.61 -19.71 37.70
C GLN A 56 -14.49 -19.46 36.47
N GLY A 57 -15.35 -18.44 36.48
CA GLY A 57 -16.19 -18.09 35.33
C GLY A 57 -15.42 -17.61 34.10
N PHE A 58 -14.14 -17.23 34.28
CA PHE A 58 -13.27 -16.73 33.22
C PHE A 58 -12.43 -17.83 32.55
N ASN A 59 -12.40 -19.06 33.11
CA ASN A 59 -11.48 -20.11 32.66
C ASN A 59 -11.66 -20.51 31.19
N GLY A 60 -12.90 -20.55 30.69
CA GLY A 60 -13.17 -20.95 29.30
C GLY A 60 -12.63 -19.98 28.25
N LEU A 61 -12.62 -18.68 28.55
CA LEU A 61 -12.12 -17.63 27.64
C LEU A 61 -10.66 -17.24 27.89
N ARG A 62 -10.12 -17.63 29.05
CA ARG A 62 -8.77 -17.28 29.47
C ARG A 62 -7.74 -17.66 28.41
N LEU A 63 -7.66 -18.93 28.02
CA LEU A 63 -6.64 -19.38 27.07
C LEU A 63 -6.70 -18.61 25.73
N LEU A 64 -7.89 -18.35 25.21
CA LEU A 64 -8.07 -17.57 23.97
C LEU A 64 -7.55 -16.15 24.15
N LEU A 65 -7.90 -15.47 25.24
CA LEU A 65 -7.44 -14.11 25.51
C LEU A 65 -5.93 -14.04 25.70
N TRP A 66 -5.32 -15.04 26.33
CA TRP A 66 -3.87 -15.14 26.45
C TRP A 66 -3.19 -15.27 25.08
N ILE A 67 -3.72 -16.10 24.17
CA ILE A 67 -3.20 -16.24 22.80
C ILE A 67 -3.36 -14.92 22.03
N VAL A 68 -4.56 -14.33 22.07
CA VAL A 68 -4.85 -13.10 21.32
C VAL A 68 -4.00 -11.92 21.82
N THR A 69 -3.89 -11.73 23.13
CA THR A 69 -3.09 -10.64 23.71
C THR A 69 -1.59 -10.90 23.61
N GLY A 70 -1.13 -12.11 23.91
CA GLY A 70 0.29 -12.49 23.91
C GLY A 70 0.91 -12.59 22.50
N LEU A 71 0.10 -12.87 21.47
CA LEU A 71 0.53 -12.88 20.08
C LEU A 71 0.15 -11.59 19.32
N TYR A 72 -0.32 -10.55 20.01
CA TYR A 72 -0.71 -9.27 19.39
C TYR A 72 0.36 -8.70 18.47
N TRP A 73 1.62 -8.77 18.90
CA TRP A 73 2.75 -8.28 18.10
C TRP A 73 2.89 -8.99 16.74
N LEU A 74 2.46 -10.24 16.64
CA LEU A 74 2.56 -11.08 15.44
C LEU A 74 1.36 -10.91 14.51
N TRP A 75 0.13 -10.94 15.02
CA TRP A 75 -1.06 -10.88 14.17
C TRP A 75 -1.52 -9.44 13.87
N SER A 76 -1.15 -8.44 14.68
CA SER A 76 -1.57 -7.05 14.46
C SER A 76 -1.18 -6.47 13.08
N PRO A 77 0.00 -6.74 12.48
CA PRO A 77 0.32 -6.24 11.15
C PRO A 77 -0.59 -6.82 10.06
N VAL A 78 -0.95 -8.11 10.21
CA VAL A 78 -1.90 -8.78 9.30
C VAL A 78 -3.28 -8.14 9.42
N TYR A 79 -3.74 -7.88 10.64
CA TYR A 79 -5.03 -7.23 10.89
C TYR A 79 -5.09 -5.85 10.23
N TRP A 80 -4.12 -4.97 10.50
CA TRP A 80 -4.11 -3.62 9.96
C TRP A 80 -4.01 -3.57 8.43
N ALA A 81 -3.20 -4.45 7.84
CA ALA A 81 -3.15 -4.62 6.39
C ALA A 81 -4.50 -5.07 5.81
N SER A 82 -5.16 -6.04 6.46
CA SER A 82 -6.46 -6.56 6.01
C SER A 82 -7.56 -5.48 6.13
N VAL A 83 -7.55 -4.68 7.21
CA VAL A 83 -8.44 -3.52 7.36
C VAL A 83 -8.24 -2.52 6.22
N ARG A 84 -6.98 -2.15 5.92
CA ARG A 84 -6.66 -1.21 4.84
C ARG A 84 -7.04 -1.76 3.46
N ASN A 85 -6.86 -3.05 3.22
CA ASN A 85 -7.29 -3.70 1.97
C ASN A 85 -8.81 -3.72 1.84
N SER A 86 -9.54 -4.00 2.92
CA SER A 86 -11.01 -3.98 2.95
C SER A 86 -11.58 -2.59 2.62
N GLN A 87 -10.97 -1.53 3.16
CA GLN A 87 -11.32 -0.15 2.84
C GLN A 87 -11.19 0.19 1.36
N VAL A 88 -10.27 -0.46 0.64
CA VAL A 88 -10.14 -0.29 -0.81
C VAL A 88 -11.08 -1.23 -1.56
N ARG A 89 -11.30 -2.44 -1.07
CA ARG A 89 -12.23 -3.40 -1.68
C ARG A 89 -13.69 -2.95 -1.70
N ARG A 90 -14.07 -1.96 -0.88
CA ARG A 90 -15.42 -1.38 -0.85
C ARG A 90 -15.82 -0.68 -2.15
N TYR A 91 -14.86 -0.24 -2.97
CA TYR A 91 -15.16 0.40 -4.25
C TYR A 91 -15.76 -0.63 -5.21
N LYS A 92 -16.87 -0.27 -5.88
CA LYS A 92 -17.64 -1.19 -6.72
C LYS A 92 -16.98 -1.47 -8.06
N TYR A 93 -16.31 -0.46 -8.62
CA TYR A 93 -15.72 -0.51 -9.95
C TYR A 93 -14.23 -0.25 -9.89
N SER A 94 -13.51 -0.85 -10.83
CA SER A 94 -12.06 -0.71 -10.96
C SER A 94 -11.64 -0.77 -12.42
N GLY A 95 -10.56 -0.06 -12.75
CA GLY A 95 -9.99 -0.06 -14.09
C GLY A 95 -8.47 -0.18 -14.05
N PHE A 96 -7.93 -0.88 -15.04
CA PHE A 96 -6.52 -0.83 -15.38
C PHE A 96 -6.28 0.50 -16.09
N TRP A 97 -5.47 1.36 -15.48
CA TRP A 97 -5.14 2.65 -16.06
C TRP A 97 -3.70 2.67 -16.54
N ARG A 98 -3.52 3.19 -17.75
CA ARG A 98 -2.22 3.38 -18.37
C ARG A 98 -2.07 4.83 -18.82
N GLY A 99 -1.12 5.51 -18.19
CA GLY A 99 -0.74 6.89 -18.48
C GLY A 99 0.75 7.00 -18.81
N ARG A 100 1.22 8.24 -18.86
CA ARG A 100 2.63 8.59 -18.98
C ARG A 100 3.05 9.47 -17.82
N VAL A 101 4.26 9.25 -17.35
CA VAL A 101 4.91 10.12 -16.37
C VAL A 101 5.06 11.49 -17.00
N GLN A 102 4.46 12.50 -16.39
CA GLN A 102 4.56 13.90 -16.82
C GLN A 102 5.74 14.56 -16.13
N ASP A 103 5.80 14.44 -14.80
CA ASP A 103 6.87 15.01 -14.01
C ASP A 103 7.25 14.11 -12.82
N VAL A 104 8.48 14.31 -12.35
CA VAL A 104 9.08 13.59 -11.23
C VAL A 104 9.92 14.56 -10.41
N PHE A 105 9.57 14.73 -9.14
CA PHE A 105 10.28 15.65 -8.25
C PHE A 105 10.36 15.12 -6.83
N VAL A 106 11.32 15.65 -6.06
CA VAL A 106 11.54 15.27 -4.67
C VAL A 106 11.15 16.42 -3.76
N THR A 107 10.33 16.13 -2.76
CA THR A 107 9.96 17.09 -1.71
C THR A 107 10.56 16.66 -0.38
N GLU A 108 10.71 17.61 0.55
CA GLU A 108 10.96 17.33 1.95
C GLU A 108 9.67 17.51 2.72
N GLU A 109 9.26 16.49 3.45
CA GLU A 109 8.05 16.51 4.27
C GLU A 109 8.45 16.37 5.75
N LEU A 110 7.94 17.27 6.58
CA LEU A 110 8.16 17.22 8.03
C LEU A 110 7.35 16.05 8.61
N ILE A 111 8.03 14.97 9.01
CA ILE A 111 7.40 13.78 9.60
C ILE A 111 7.09 14.02 11.09
N GLY A 112 7.89 14.86 11.75
CA GLY A 112 7.71 15.21 13.15
C GLY A 112 8.82 16.11 13.68
N THR A 113 8.58 16.69 14.84
CA THR A 113 9.53 17.47 15.62
C THR A 113 9.82 16.74 16.92
N GLU A 114 11.09 16.47 17.20
CA GLU A 114 11.53 15.88 18.45
C GLU A 114 12.25 16.94 19.28
N GLU A 115 11.78 17.20 20.50
CA GLU A 115 12.52 18.00 21.46
C GLU A 115 13.60 17.12 22.10
N THR A 116 14.86 17.45 21.84
CA THR A 116 16.01 16.78 22.46
C THR A 116 16.88 17.78 23.20
N VAL A 117 17.80 17.29 24.01
CA VAL A 117 18.72 18.13 24.77
C VAL A 117 20.11 18.03 24.14
N ASN A 118 20.71 19.16 23.80
CA ASN A 118 22.07 19.17 23.25
C ASN A 118 23.11 18.84 24.35
N GLN A 119 24.37 18.63 23.95
CA GLN A 119 25.48 18.35 24.89
C GLN A 119 25.73 19.46 25.93
N ARG A 120 25.07 20.62 25.79
CA ARG A 120 25.15 21.76 26.70
C ARG A 120 23.91 21.90 27.60
N GLY A 121 23.01 20.92 27.59
CA GLY A 121 21.80 20.92 28.44
C GLY A 121 20.66 21.80 27.91
N GLN A 122 20.74 22.31 26.68
CA GLN A 122 19.68 23.15 26.10
C GLN A 122 18.70 22.32 25.30
N LEU A 123 17.41 22.58 25.47
CA LEU A 123 16.35 22.01 24.64
C LEU A 123 16.49 22.55 23.21
N VAL A 124 16.54 21.63 22.25
CA VAL A 124 16.60 21.88 20.81
C VAL A 124 15.55 21.04 20.12
N ILE A 125 14.78 21.68 19.25
CA ILE A 125 13.79 21.02 18.41
C ILE A 125 14.52 20.49 17.17
N VAL A 126 14.54 19.17 17.00
CA VAL A 126 15.07 18.50 15.82
C VAL A 126 13.90 18.16 14.90
N GLU A 127 13.89 18.78 13.72
CA GLU A 127 12.92 18.48 12.67
C GLU A 127 13.31 17.21 11.92
N ASN A 128 12.49 16.17 12.03
CA ASN A 128 12.66 14.94 11.29
C ASN A 128 11.97 15.08 9.92
N ARG A 129 12.77 15.37 8.87
CA ARG A 129 12.28 15.53 7.49
C ARG A 129 12.51 14.25 6.69
N GLU A 130 11.48 13.73 6.02
CA GLU A 130 11.64 12.68 5.00
C GLU A 130 11.73 13.29 3.62
N ARG A 131 12.66 12.77 2.82
CA ARG A 131 12.63 12.99 1.38
C ARG A 131 11.57 12.09 0.76
N ARG A 132 10.59 12.70 0.12
CA ARG A 132 9.48 12.05 -0.58
C ARG A 132 9.67 12.18 -2.08
N PHE A 133 9.48 11.09 -2.79
CA PHE A 133 9.47 11.01 -4.24
C PHE A 133 8.04 11.20 -4.74
N ASN A 134 7.84 12.17 -5.62
CA ASN A 134 6.55 12.51 -6.20
C ASN A 134 6.59 12.21 -7.69
N ILE A 135 5.54 11.56 -8.18
CA ILE A 135 5.40 11.20 -9.57
C ILE A 135 4.01 11.61 -10.05
N GLU A 136 3.99 12.47 -11.06
CA GLU A 136 2.76 12.88 -11.73
C GLU A 136 2.58 12.06 -12.99
N ILE A 137 1.38 11.51 -13.15
CA ILE A 137 1.03 10.72 -14.33
C ILE A 137 -0.24 11.31 -14.91
N ALA A 138 -0.25 11.44 -16.23
CA ALA A 138 -1.44 11.83 -16.97
C ALA A 138 -1.68 10.87 -18.14
N ASP A 139 -2.92 10.82 -18.60
CA ASP A 139 -3.25 10.15 -19.84
C ASP A 139 -3.88 11.09 -20.88
N GLU A 140 -4.16 10.52 -22.05
CA GLU A 140 -4.74 11.23 -23.20
C GLU A 140 -6.20 11.69 -22.97
N THR A 141 -6.87 11.20 -21.92
CA THR A 141 -8.24 11.59 -21.57
C THR A 141 -8.29 12.81 -20.65
N GLY A 142 -7.13 13.31 -20.24
CA GLY A 142 -7.01 14.45 -19.32
C GLY A 142 -7.06 14.06 -17.83
N PHE A 143 -7.13 12.77 -17.50
CA PHE A 143 -7.02 12.35 -16.11
C PHE A 143 -5.56 12.44 -15.65
N THR A 144 -5.34 13.13 -14.53
CA THR A 144 -4.04 13.28 -13.88
C THR A 144 -4.08 12.73 -12.46
N THR A 145 -2.96 12.18 -12.00
CA THR A 145 -2.80 11.73 -10.62
C THR A 145 -1.37 11.93 -10.14
N LEU A 146 -1.25 12.36 -8.88
CA LEU A 146 0.00 12.51 -8.18
C LEU A 146 0.12 11.39 -7.13
N LEU A 147 1.23 10.65 -7.17
CA LEU A 147 1.56 9.69 -6.13
C LEU A 147 2.85 10.11 -5.43
N GLN A 148 2.78 10.15 -4.11
CA GLN A 148 3.90 10.44 -3.23
C GLN A 148 4.33 9.17 -2.52
N ALA A 149 5.63 8.89 -2.47
CA ALA A 149 6.19 7.71 -1.81
C ALA A 149 7.52 8.05 -1.12
N PRO A 150 7.95 7.31 -0.09
CA PRO A 150 9.30 7.48 0.46
C PRO A 150 10.38 7.34 -0.62
N LEU A 151 11.38 8.23 -0.64
CA LEU A 151 12.44 8.17 -1.63
C LEU A 151 13.29 6.91 -1.43
N ARG A 152 13.36 6.07 -2.47
CA ARG A 152 14.12 4.81 -2.46
C ARG A 152 15.06 4.74 -3.66
N ARG A 153 16.18 4.01 -3.51
CA ARG A 153 17.11 3.75 -4.62
C ARG A 153 16.44 3.07 -5.82
N THR A 154 15.37 2.29 -5.58
CA THR A 154 14.58 1.63 -6.63
C THR A 154 13.87 2.61 -7.57
N HIS A 155 13.74 3.89 -7.19
CA HIS A 155 13.14 4.92 -8.04
C HIS A 155 14.15 5.57 -9.00
N GLN A 156 15.43 5.18 -8.95
CA GLN A 156 16.43 5.68 -9.89
C GLN A 156 16.08 5.26 -11.33
N GLY A 157 16.23 6.21 -12.26
CA GLY A 157 15.95 6.02 -13.68
C GLY A 157 14.49 6.24 -14.09
N ILE A 158 13.59 6.52 -13.13
CA ILE A 158 12.24 6.97 -13.44
C ILE A 158 12.30 8.39 -13.98
N ALA A 159 11.72 8.60 -15.17
CA ALA A 159 11.79 9.86 -15.87
C ALA A 159 10.50 10.16 -16.64
N PRO A 160 10.22 11.45 -16.97
CA PRO A 160 9.13 11.85 -17.83
C PRO A 160 9.07 11.08 -19.15
N GLY A 161 7.86 10.91 -19.68
CA GLY A 161 7.58 10.20 -20.93
C GLY A 161 7.49 8.68 -20.81
N GLN A 162 7.94 8.09 -19.69
CA GLN A 162 7.81 6.67 -19.42
C GLN A 162 6.35 6.27 -19.25
N VAL A 163 6.03 5.04 -19.67
CA VAL A 163 4.69 4.46 -19.46
C VAL A 163 4.56 4.03 -18.01
N ALA A 164 3.45 4.44 -17.38
CA ALA A 164 3.09 4.04 -16.04
C ALA A 164 1.72 3.36 -16.04
N GLU A 165 1.59 2.30 -15.26
CA GLU A 165 0.40 1.47 -15.16
C GLU A 165 -0.02 1.36 -13.69
N MET A 166 -1.32 1.43 -13.42
CA MET A 166 -1.87 1.25 -12.07
C MET A 166 -3.31 0.74 -12.14
N LEU A 167 -3.83 0.38 -10.98
CA LEU A 167 -5.24 0.13 -10.78
C LEU A 167 -5.91 1.40 -10.22
N VAL A 168 -7.01 1.80 -10.83
CA VAL A 168 -7.87 2.88 -10.35
C VAL A 168 -9.19 2.31 -9.87
N MET A 169 -9.79 2.92 -8.86
CA MET A 169 -11.04 2.48 -8.26
C MET A 169 -12.05 3.62 -8.23
N SER A 170 -13.32 3.26 -8.44
CA SER A 170 -14.43 4.20 -8.45
C SER A 170 -15.69 3.60 -7.85
N ASN A 171 -16.60 4.48 -7.42
CA ASN A 171 -17.98 4.11 -7.10
C ASN A 171 -18.92 4.26 -8.31
N LYS A 172 -18.46 4.82 -9.43
CA LYS A 172 -19.21 4.95 -10.67
C LYS A 172 -18.78 3.90 -11.70
N SER A 173 -19.74 3.38 -12.46
CA SER A 173 -19.53 2.30 -13.45
C SER A 173 -18.72 2.73 -14.66
N ASP A 174 -18.83 4.00 -15.03
CA ASP A 174 -18.13 4.63 -16.14
C ASP A 174 -16.67 5.01 -15.79
N LEU A 175 -16.27 4.86 -14.52
CA LEU A 175 -14.99 5.31 -13.99
C LEU A 175 -14.71 6.81 -14.24
N SER A 176 -15.74 7.63 -14.46
CA SER A 176 -15.59 9.07 -14.72
C SER A 176 -14.98 9.83 -13.55
N GLN A 177 -15.17 9.31 -12.34
CA GLN A 177 -14.61 9.87 -11.11
C GLN A 177 -13.77 8.81 -10.41
N ILE A 178 -12.45 8.96 -10.45
CA ILE A 178 -11.54 8.06 -9.76
C ILE A 178 -11.48 8.46 -8.28
N ALA A 179 -11.85 7.53 -7.40
CA ALA A 179 -11.89 7.74 -5.97
C ALA A 179 -10.59 7.32 -5.26
N LYS A 180 -9.87 6.35 -5.83
CA LYS A 180 -8.61 5.86 -5.28
C LYS A 180 -7.71 5.29 -6.38
N THR A 181 -6.41 5.43 -6.20
CA THR A 181 -5.37 4.86 -7.06
C THR A 181 -4.49 3.90 -6.23
N SER A 182 -3.94 2.89 -6.90
CA SER A 182 -3.02 1.90 -6.30
C SER A 182 -1.55 2.27 -6.47
N ASP A 183 -0.65 1.30 -6.26
CA ASP A 183 0.74 1.38 -6.69
C ASP A 183 0.87 1.71 -8.18
N ILE A 184 1.94 2.43 -8.53
CA ILE A 184 2.40 2.63 -9.90
C ILE A 184 3.41 1.55 -10.25
N TYR A 185 3.20 0.91 -11.40
CA TYR A 185 4.15 0.04 -12.06
C TYR A 185 4.71 0.70 -13.32
N ILE A 186 6.03 0.66 -13.49
CA ILE A 186 6.72 1.16 -14.69
C ILE A 186 7.29 -0.05 -15.44
N PRO A 187 6.60 -0.55 -16.48
CA PRO A 187 6.96 -1.82 -17.12
C PRO A 187 8.35 -1.85 -17.75
N ARG A 188 8.85 -0.69 -18.22
CA ARG A 188 10.17 -0.60 -18.88
C ARG A 188 11.33 -0.86 -17.91
N LEU A 189 11.16 -0.49 -16.64
CA LEU A 189 12.20 -0.57 -15.62
C LEU A 189 11.95 -1.71 -14.63
N ASP A 190 10.79 -2.38 -14.71
CA ASP A 190 10.29 -3.32 -13.70
C ASP A 190 10.35 -2.72 -12.29
N ARG A 191 9.84 -1.48 -12.16
CA ARG A 191 9.85 -0.72 -10.90
C ARG A 191 8.46 -0.42 -10.42
N TRP A 192 8.33 -0.41 -9.10
CA TRP A 192 7.13 -0.09 -8.38
C TRP A 192 7.34 1.17 -7.54
N VAL A 193 6.39 2.09 -7.60
CA VAL A 193 6.33 3.27 -6.75
C VAL A 193 5.04 3.23 -5.96
N SER A 194 5.16 3.18 -4.63
CA SER A 194 4.00 3.23 -3.74
C SER A 194 4.37 3.68 -2.34
N ASP A 195 3.45 4.42 -1.73
CA ASP A 195 3.45 4.64 -0.28
C ASP A 195 3.06 3.35 0.47
N TYR A 196 2.03 2.64 -0.02
CA TYR A 196 1.59 1.36 0.51
C TYR A 196 1.38 0.32 -0.60
N PRO A 197 1.85 -0.93 -0.43
CA PRO A 197 1.73 -1.98 -1.45
C PRO A 197 0.33 -2.59 -1.49
N TYR A 198 -0.61 -1.95 -2.19
CA TYR A 198 -1.98 -2.44 -2.34
C TYR A 198 -2.07 -3.69 -3.21
N LEU A 199 -1.27 -3.73 -4.28
CA LEU A 199 -1.39 -4.75 -5.32
C LEU A 199 -0.62 -6.01 -4.99
N GLN A 200 -1.21 -7.15 -5.36
CA GLN A 200 -0.47 -8.39 -5.58
C GLN A 200 0.32 -8.26 -6.88
N ARG A 201 1.57 -7.79 -6.74
CA ARG A 201 2.43 -7.36 -7.85
C ARG A 201 2.60 -8.41 -8.93
N ASP A 202 2.79 -9.68 -8.55
CA ASP A 202 2.98 -10.78 -9.50
C ASP A 202 1.77 -10.96 -10.42
N VAL A 203 0.56 -10.91 -9.85
CA VAL A 203 -0.70 -11.00 -10.60
C VAL A 203 -0.88 -9.78 -11.49
N PHE A 204 -0.54 -8.59 -11.00
CA PHE A 204 -0.64 -7.35 -11.78
C PHE A 204 0.30 -7.36 -13.00
N VAL A 205 1.55 -7.81 -12.83
CA VAL A 205 2.50 -7.92 -13.95
C VAL A 205 1.97 -8.87 -15.02
N GLN A 206 1.38 -10.00 -14.63
CA GLN A 206 0.76 -10.94 -15.57
C GLN A 206 -0.38 -10.28 -16.35
N VAL A 207 -1.26 -9.54 -15.69
CA VAL A 207 -2.35 -8.79 -16.35
C VAL A 207 -1.79 -7.74 -17.31
N SER A 208 -0.76 -6.99 -16.90
CA SER A 208 -0.07 -6.01 -17.76
C SER A 208 0.49 -6.66 -19.04
N GLN A 209 1.17 -7.80 -18.90
CA GLN A 209 1.74 -8.54 -20.04
C GLN A 209 0.65 -9.03 -21.00
N GLN A 210 -0.41 -9.66 -20.48
CA GLN A 210 -1.55 -10.13 -21.28
C GLN A 210 -2.21 -9.00 -22.07
N LEU A 211 -2.40 -7.83 -21.46
CA LEU A 211 -2.98 -6.67 -22.14
C LEU A 211 -2.07 -6.11 -23.24
N ARG A 212 -0.74 -6.15 -23.04
CA ARG A 212 0.24 -5.74 -24.06
C ARG A 212 0.27 -6.71 -25.24
N GLU A 213 0.20 -8.01 -24.99
CA GLU A 213 0.20 -9.06 -26.03
C GLU A 213 -1.07 -9.02 -26.87
N LYS A 214 -2.25 -8.91 -26.23
CA LYS A 214 -3.53 -8.76 -26.95
C LYS A 214 -3.53 -7.56 -27.89
N LYS A 215 -2.91 -6.46 -27.47
CA LYS A 215 -2.75 -5.27 -28.32
C LYS A 215 -1.87 -5.57 -29.53
N LYS A 216 -0.71 -6.23 -29.35
CA LYS A 216 0.19 -6.60 -30.47
C LYS A 216 -0.48 -7.53 -31.49
N GLY A 217 -1.18 -8.57 -31.04
CA GLY A 217 -1.88 -9.52 -31.92
C GLY A 217 -3.01 -8.88 -32.74
N SER A 218 -3.68 -7.86 -32.21
CA SER A 218 -4.71 -7.12 -32.95
C SER A 218 -4.15 -6.28 -34.12
N TYR A 219 -2.88 -5.86 -34.06
CA TYR A 219 -2.24 -5.12 -35.15
C TYR A 219 -1.73 -6.07 -36.26
N SER A 220 -1.22 -7.26 -35.91
CA SER A 220 -0.74 -8.23 -36.91
C SER A 220 -1.86 -8.78 -37.80
N THR A 221 -3.06 -9.02 -37.24
CA THR A 221 -4.20 -9.52 -38.03
C THR A 221 -4.78 -8.46 -38.98
N ARG A 222 -4.58 -7.16 -38.68
CA ARG A 222 -5.03 -6.06 -39.53
C ARG A 222 -4.06 -5.77 -40.68
N SER A 223 -2.75 -6.01 -40.47
CA SER A 223 -1.71 -5.82 -41.50
C SER A 223 -1.72 -6.92 -42.57
N ASN A 224 -2.28 -8.10 -42.28
CA ASN A 224 -2.34 -9.22 -43.23
C ASN A 224 -3.63 -9.25 -44.08
N LYS A 225 -4.43 -8.17 -44.03
CA LYS A 225 -5.66 -7.98 -44.81
C LYS A 225 -5.62 -6.73 -45.69
N GLY A 226 -4.43 -6.18 -45.93
CA GLY A 226 -4.18 -5.05 -46.83
C GLY A 226 -3.49 -5.51 -48.10
#